data_AF-R7J9X6-F1
#
_entry.id   AF-R7J9X6-F1
#
_cell.length_a   1.000
_cell.length_b   1.000
_cell.length_c   1.000
_cell.angle_alpha   90.00
_cell.angle_beta   90.00
_cell.angle_gamma   90.00
#
_symmetry.space_group_name_H-M   'P 1'
#
loop_
_entity.id
_entity.type
_entity.pdbx_description
1 polymer ?
#
loop_
_entity_poly.entity_id
_entity_poly.type
_entity_poly.pdbx_seq_one_letter_code
_entity_poly.pdbx_strand_id
1 'polypeptide(L)'
;MVSINKIASNRVMQPVKRLQPQGWAVVFPPQRQKDTRTVPELVNTIQSWALKDDNVKAFLPSLNKVKPEHYGVVADTIELAHDTNALSASYIKKPISGEVLGKLLGKYSESSHSNPNIFGLIEEVINNTDNTTSRCFLHNLLEHDAFSHPEYFENAELVKPLVKTFAKDTLTGFPDPNYKNQHMFNKLIEYVSVPEADPEKIKILDKVTEQISALPSETKGIDVADFVQNDIPISKVEDNLKTMHETSAMFAGNGKVFDAVKYLLNNSNLY
;
A
#
# COMPACT_ATOMS: atom_id res chain seq x y z
N MET A 1 9.66 -36.61 42.23
CA MET A 1 9.42 -36.96 40.81
C MET A 1 8.03 -36.47 40.44
N VAL A 2 7.95 -35.41 39.64
CA VAL A 2 6.67 -34.88 39.13
C VAL A 2 6.38 -35.58 37.80
N SER A 3 5.19 -36.16 37.71
CA SER A 3 4.75 -37.05 36.64
C SER A 3 4.70 -36.36 35.27
N ILE A 4 5.26 -37.01 34.26
CA ILE A 4 5.41 -36.59 32.86
C ILE A 4 4.03 -36.43 32.14
N ASN A 5 2.93 -36.81 32.79
CA ASN A 5 1.59 -36.79 32.20
C ASN A 5 0.75 -35.53 32.46
N LYS A 6 1.35 -34.40 32.89
CA LYS A 6 0.62 -33.15 33.17
C LYS A 6 0.96 -31.93 32.29
N ILE A 7 1.64 -32.14 31.16
CA ILE A 7 1.85 -31.12 30.11
C ILE A 7 1.52 -31.70 28.73
N ALA A 8 0.42 -32.44 28.62
CA ALA A 8 -0.12 -32.93 27.34
C ALA A 8 -1.36 -32.13 26.91
N SER A 9 -1.34 -30.82 27.11
CA SER A 9 -2.35 -29.90 26.57
C SER A 9 -1.72 -28.68 25.89
N ASN A 10 -0.55 -28.83 25.28
CA ASN A 10 -0.22 -28.01 24.12
C ASN A 10 -1.12 -28.48 22.99
N ARG A 11 -2.39 -28.06 23.00
CA ARG A 11 -3.15 -27.95 21.76
C ARG A 11 -2.26 -27.13 20.85
N VAL A 12 -1.66 -27.77 19.83
CA VAL A 12 -1.12 -27.05 18.69
C VAL A 12 -2.27 -26.17 18.22
N MET A 13 -2.21 -24.87 18.51
CA MET A 13 -3.23 -23.95 18.04
C MET A 13 -3.20 -24.07 16.52
N GLN A 14 -4.35 -24.32 15.90
CA GLN A 14 -4.39 -24.32 14.44
C GLN A 14 -4.00 -22.89 13.97
N PRO A 15 -3.21 -22.76 12.89
CA PRO A 15 -2.83 -21.44 12.40
C PRO A 15 -4.08 -20.62 12.08
N VAL A 16 -4.13 -19.40 12.59
CA VAL A 16 -5.23 -18.47 12.34
C VAL A 16 -4.88 -17.68 11.09
N LYS A 17 -5.34 -18.18 9.94
CA LYS A 17 -5.17 -17.48 8.66
C LYS A 17 -6.13 -16.30 8.60
N ARG A 18 -5.59 -15.12 8.31
CA ARG A 18 -6.36 -13.88 8.15
C ARG A 18 -6.78 -13.69 6.70
N LEU A 19 -5.89 -13.98 5.77
CA LEU A 19 -6.08 -13.73 4.35
C LEU A 19 -6.81 -14.93 3.74
N GLN A 20 -8.12 -14.77 3.53
CA GLN A 20 -8.90 -15.75 2.79
C GLN A 20 -8.66 -15.59 1.29
N PRO A 21 -8.66 -16.70 0.52
CA PRO A 21 -8.64 -16.62 -0.94
C PRO A 21 -9.84 -15.81 -1.43
N GLN A 22 -9.62 -14.66 -2.08
CA GLN A 22 -10.68 -13.80 -2.60
C GLN A 22 -11.16 -14.26 -3.99
N GLY A 23 -12.44 -14.62 -4.11
CA GLY A 23 -13.05 -14.97 -5.39
C GLY A 23 -13.18 -13.77 -6.35
N TRP A 24 -13.44 -14.06 -7.64
CA TRP A 24 -13.55 -13.08 -8.74
C TRP A 24 -14.64 -12.00 -8.58
N ALA A 25 -15.54 -12.15 -7.63
CA ALA A 25 -16.69 -11.27 -7.43
C ALA A 25 -16.39 -10.02 -6.59
N VAL A 26 -15.12 -9.77 -6.24
CA VAL A 26 -14.73 -8.55 -5.52
C VAL A 26 -14.65 -7.40 -6.52
N VAL A 27 -15.81 -6.86 -6.87
CA VAL A 27 -15.94 -5.54 -7.46
C VAL A 27 -15.62 -4.57 -6.32
N PHE A 28 -14.62 -3.70 -6.50
CA PHE A 28 -14.08 -2.73 -5.53
C PHE A 28 -13.05 -3.30 -4.53
N PRO A 29 -11.94 -2.59 -4.26
CA PRO A 29 -10.86 -3.14 -3.45
C PRO A 29 -11.39 -3.58 -2.09
N PRO A 30 -11.15 -4.83 -1.68
CA PRO A 30 -11.70 -5.37 -0.46
C PRO A 30 -11.06 -4.66 0.73
N GLN A 31 -11.89 -4.05 1.57
CA GLN A 31 -11.44 -3.60 2.89
C GLN A 31 -11.36 -4.82 3.80
N ARG A 32 -10.15 -5.22 4.16
CA ARG A 32 -9.91 -6.25 5.16
C ARG A 32 -10.04 -5.62 6.53
N GLN A 33 -10.59 -6.37 7.48
CA GLN A 33 -10.51 -5.99 8.88
C GLN A 33 -9.05 -5.98 9.32
N LYS A 34 -8.67 -5.01 10.16
CA LYS A 34 -7.33 -4.96 10.77
C LYS A 34 -6.97 -6.30 11.42
N ASP A 35 -5.68 -6.62 11.46
CA ASP A 35 -5.23 -7.83 12.12
C ASP A 35 -5.51 -7.75 13.62
N THR A 36 -6.24 -8.73 14.15
CA THR A 36 -6.59 -8.84 15.56
C THR A 36 -5.87 -9.99 16.26
N ARG A 37 -5.03 -10.73 15.54
CA ARG A 37 -4.26 -11.86 16.10
C ARG A 37 -3.27 -11.34 17.13
N THR A 38 -3.22 -12.04 18.25
CA THR A 38 -2.25 -11.79 19.30
C THR A 38 -0.85 -12.24 18.88
N VAL A 39 0.20 -11.73 19.54
CA VAL A 39 1.58 -12.15 19.29
C VAL A 39 1.77 -13.68 19.37
N PRO A 40 1.23 -14.41 20.36
CA PRO A 40 1.29 -15.87 20.38
C PRO A 40 0.63 -16.55 19.17
N GLU A 41 -0.53 -16.06 18.73
CA GLU A 41 -1.24 -16.59 17.55
C GLU A 41 -0.45 -16.35 16.26
N LEU A 42 0.19 -15.18 16.13
CA LEU A 42 1.05 -14.84 15.01
C LEU A 42 2.31 -15.72 14.97
N VAL A 43 3.01 -15.88 16.10
CA VAL A 43 4.17 -16.77 16.21
C VAL A 43 3.79 -18.20 15.83
N ASN A 44 2.66 -18.70 16.36
CA ASN A 44 2.19 -20.05 16.05
C ASN A 44 1.81 -20.20 14.55
N THR A 45 1.24 -19.16 13.95
CA THR A 45 0.93 -19.14 12.51
C THR A 45 2.20 -19.19 11.66
N ILE A 46 3.22 -18.40 11.99
CA ILE A 46 4.52 -18.40 11.30
C ILE A 46 5.22 -19.76 11.47
N GLN A 47 5.24 -20.32 12.69
CA GLN A 47 5.79 -21.66 12.96
C GLN A 47 5.08 -22.75 12.17
N SER A 48 3.75 -22.67 12.04
CA SER A 48 2.97 -23.63 11.26
C SER A 48 3.32 -23.59 9.77
N TRP A 49 3.66 -22.42 9.23
CA TRP A 49 4.16 -22.27 7.86
C TRP A 49 5.61 -22.74 7.70
N ALA A 50 6.46 -22.56 8.70
CA ALA A 50 7.83 -23.08 8.71
C ALA A 50 7.91 -24.62 8.59
N LEU A 51 6.84 -25.34 8.93
CA LEU A 51 6.76 -26.79 8.70
C LEU A 51 6.52 -27.18 7.23
N LYS A 52 6.15 -26.21 6.39
CA LYS A 52 5.68 -26.41 5.00
C LYS A 52 6.51 -25.66 3.97
N ASP A 53 7.21 -24.59 4.37
CA ASP A 53 8.02 -23.74 3.49
C ASP A 53 9.43 -23.54 4.07
N ASP A 54 10.44 -23.87 3.27
CA ASP A 54 11.85 -23.82 3.68
C ASP A 54 12.37 -22.39 3.88
N ASN A 55 11.83 -21.38 3.18
CA ASN A 55 12.21 -19.97 3.38
C ASN A 55 11.66 -19.47 4.72
N VAL A 56 10.42 -19.82 5.06
CA VAL A 56 9.83 -19.50 6.37
C VAL A 56 10.60 -20.22 7.48
N LYS A 57 10.99 -21.48 7.24
CA LYS A 57 11.84 -22.26 8.17
C LYS A 57 13.20 -21.62 8.39
N ALA A 58 13.86 -21.17 7.32
CA ALA A 58 15.15 -20.50 7.39
C ALA A 58 15.06 -19.13 8.09
N PHE A 59 13.94 -18.43 7.94
CA PHE A 59 13.69 -17.16 8.60
C PHE A 59 13.36 -17.30 10.10
N LEU A 60 12.71 -18.39 10.53
CA LEU A 60 12.19 -18.55 11.90
C LEU A 60 13.20 -18.21 13.02
N PRO A 61 14.50 -18.59 12.95
CA PRO A 61 15.49 -18.20 13.95
C PRO A 61 15.73 -16.68 14.07
N SER A 62 15.41 -15.91 13.02
CA SER A 62 15.54 -14.45 12.96
C SER A 62 14.25 -13.71 13.29
N LEU A 63 13.13 -14.41 13.58
CA LEU A 63 11.86 -13.76 13.94
C LEU A 63 12.01 -12.84 15.15
N ASN A 64 12.86 -13.20 16.12
CA ASN A 64 13.15 -12.38 17.30
C ASN A 64 13.88 -11.04 17.00
N LYS A 65 14.40 -10.86 15.78
CA LYS A 65 14.98 -9.59 15.31
C LYS A 65 13.92 -8.65 14.77
N VAL A 66 12.70 -9.15 14.53
CA VAL A 66 11.54 -8.35 14.15
C VAL A 66 10.83 -7.91 15.43
N LYS A 67 10.42 -6.64 15.52
CA LYS A 67 9.57 -6.16 16.61
C LYS A 67 8.24 -6.92 16.64
N PRO A 68 7.73 -7.31 17.80
CA PRO A 68 6.47 -8.04 17.90
C PRO A 68 5.28 -7.34 17.23
N GLU A 69 5.24 -6.00 17.24
CA GLU A 69 4.21 -5.22 16.54
C GLU A 69 4.17 -5.45 15.01
N HIS A 70 5.27 -5.92 14.41
CA HIS A 70 5.39 -6.17 12.98
C HIS A 70 5.15 -7.64 12.60
N TYR A 71 4.87 -8.53 13.55
CA TYR A 71 4.61 -9.94 13.27
C TYR A 71 3.35 -10.17 12.42
N GLY A 72 2.37 -9.25 12.48
CA GLY A 72 1.18 -9.28 11.61
C GLY A 72 1.57 -9.20 10.13
N VAL A 73 2.43 -8.23 9.79
CA VAL A 73 2.97 -8.05 8.42
C VAL A 73 3.75 -9.27 7.95
N VAL A 74 4.55 -9.88 8.85
CA VAL A 74 5.28 -11.12 8.55
C VAL A 74 4.30 -12.24 8.21
N ALA A 75 3.30 -12.49 9.05
CA ALA A 75 2.31 -13.54 8.86
C ALA A 75 1.50 -13.33 7.57
N ASP A 76 1.05 -12.10 7.31
CA ASP A 76 0.30 -11.75 6.11
C ASP A 76 1.14 -11.90 4.84
N THR A 77 2.42 -11.54 4.87
CA THR A 77 3.34 -11.74 3.73
C THR A 77 3.48 -13.22 3.39
N ILE A 78 3.62 -14.08 4.41
CA ILE A 78 3.68 -15.53 4.24
C ILE A 78 2.35 -16.05 3.67
N GLU A 79 1.21 -15.61 4.20
CA GLU A 79 -0.10 -16.01 3.69
C GLU A 79 -0.32 -15.58 2.24
N LEU A 80 0.07 -14.35 1.85
CA LEU A 80 -0.01 -13.85 0.48
C LEU A 80 0.83 -14.69 -0.49
N ALA A 81 2.02 -15.12 -0.07
CA ALA A 81 2.91 -15.98 -0.86
C ALA A 81 2.32 -17.39 -1.10
N HIS A 82 1.48 -17.85 -0.18
CA HIS A 82 0.89 -19.19 -0.21
C HIS A 82 -0.60 -19.20 -0.57
N ASP A 83 -1.20 -18.07 -0.91
CA ASP A 83 -2.57 -18.03 -1.39
C ASP A 83 -2.64 -18.61 -2.82
N THR A 84 -3.21 -19.82 -2.90
CA THR A 84 -3.29 -20.67 -4.09
C THR A 84 -4.49 -20.37 -4.98
N ASN A 85 -5.14 -19.21 -4.85
CA ASN A 85 -6.36 -18.95 -5.59
C ASN A 85 -6.17 -19.16 -7.11
N ALA A 86 -7.01 -20.06 -7.65
CA ALA A 86 -6.77 -20.90 -8.83
C ALA A 86 -6.86 -20.21 -10.21
N LEU A 87 -6.72 -18.88 -10.26
CA LEU A 87 -6.52 -18.11 -11.49
C LEU A 87 -5.15 -17.40 -11.51
N SER A 88 -4.21 -17.83 -10.67
CA SER A 88 -2.78 -17.48 -10.73
C SER A 88 -2.06 -17.94 -12.02
N ALA A 89 -2.79 -18.46 -13.00
CA ALA A 89 -2.31 -18.96 -14.27
C ALA A 89 -1.83 -17.82 -15.18
N SER A 90 -0.52 -17.75 -15.41
CA SER A 90 0.18 -16.99 -16.47
C SER A 90 0.18 -15.45 -16.47
N TYR A 91 -0.77 -14.76 -15.82
CA TYR A 91 -0.82 -13.29 -15.92
C TYR A 91 -0.12 -12.55 -14.77
N ILE A 92 -0.01 -13.10 -13.55
CA ILE A 92 0.64 -12.42 -12.43
C ILE A 92 2.13 -12.27 -12.75
N LYS A 93 2.55 -11.08 -13.20
CA LYS A 93 3.95 -10.79 -13.54
C LYS A 93 4.89 -10.84 -12.33
N LYS A 94 4.37 -10.74 -11.10
CA LYS A 94 5.15 -10.62 -9.86
C LYS A 94 4.58 -11.48 -8.72
N PRO A 95 4.61 -12.82 -8.83
CA PRO A 95 4.28 -13.67 -7.69
C PRO A 95 5.30 -13.46 -6.58
N ILE A 96 4.88 -13.56 -5.32
CA ILE A 96 5.84 -13.75 -4.22
C ILE A 96 6.28 -15.21 -4.29
N SER A 97 7.29 -15.49 -5.11
CA SER A 97 7.94 -16.80 -5.15
C SER A 97 8.63 -17.10 -3.83
N GLY A 98 9.08 -18.35 -3.62
CA GLY A 98 9.87 -18.69 -2.43
C GLY A 98 11.11 -17.80 -2.26
N GLU A 99 11.80 -17.46 -3.37
CA GLU A 99 12.94 -16.55 -3.35
C GLU A 99 12.54 -15.13 -2.90
N VAL A 100 11.46 -14.58 -3.48
CA VAL A 100 10.95 -13.25 -3.13
C VAL A 100 10.49 -13.22 -1.66
N LEU A 101 9.82 -14.28 -1.19
CA LEU A 101 9.44 -14.44 0.21
C LEU A 101 10.67 -14.42 1.13
N GLY A 102 11.70 -15.21 0.80
CA GLY A 102 12.95 -15.24 1.55
C GLY A 102 13.61 -13.85 1.64
N LYS A 103 13.65 -13.10 0.53
CA LYS A 103 14.18 -11.73 0.49
C LYS A 103 13.36 -10.76 1.36
N LEU A 104 12.03 -10.79 1.25
CA LEU A 104 11.14 -9.96 2.09
C LEU A 104 11.36 -10.24 3.58
N LEU A 105 11.35 -11.51 3.98
CA LEU A 105 11.55 -11.92 5.37
C LEU A 105 12.94 -11.52 5.89
N GLY A 106 13.97 -11.64 5.06
CA GLY A 106 15.31 -11.14 5.35
C GLY A 106 15.30 -9.64 5.63
N LYS A 107 14.75 -8.84 4.70
CA LYS A 107 14.61 -7.38 4.86
C LYS A 107 13.81 -7.02 6.11
N TYR A 108 12.74 -7.75 6.43
CA TYR A 108 11.98 -7.49 7.65
C TYR A 108 12.82 -7.65 8.92
N SER A 109 13.68 -8.68 8.99
CA SER A 109 14.58 -8.87 10.12
C SER A 109 15.62 -7.76 10.28
N GLU A 110 15.96 -7.08 9.19
CA GLU A 110 16.94 -5.99 9.15
C GLU A 110 16.31 -4.63 9.43
N SER A 111 15.10 -4.37 8.88
CA SER A 111 14.48 -3.05 8.84
C SER A 111 13.48 -2.78 9.95
N SER A 112 12.97 -3.81 10.64
CA SER A 112 11.91 -3.68 11.66
C SER A 112 12.22 -2.65 12.76
N HIS A 113 13.51 -2.44 13.05
CA HIS A 113 13.96 -1.47 14.03
C HIS A 113 14.33 -0.11 13.44
N SER A 114 14.97 -0.09 12.26
CA SER A 114 15.51 1.13 11.63
C SER A 114 14.49 1.87 10.76
N ASN A 115 13.50 1.17 10.22
CA ASN A 115 12.43 1.72 9.39
C ASN A 115 11.08 1.11 9.80
N PRO A 116 10.51 1.46 10.97
CA PRO A 116 9.23 0.93 11.40
C PRO A 116 8.05 1.45 10.53
N ASN A 117 8.19 2.64 9.94
CA ASN A 117 7.13 3.30 9.20
C ASN A 117 6.68 2.51 7.96
N ILE A 118 7.61 1.85 7.27
CA ILE A 118 7.30 1.00 6.11
C ILE A 118 6.36 -0.16 6.48
N PHE A 119 6.45 -0.71 7.69
CA PHE A 119 5.58 -1.81 8.13
C PHE A 119 4.14 -1.35 8.30
N GLY A 120 3.94 -0.14 8.84
CA GLY A 120 2.62 0.46 8.92
C GLY A 120 2.02 0.72 7.54
N LEU A 121 2.83 1.15 6.57
CA LEU A 121 2.36 1.34 5.19
C LEU A 121 2.03 0.00 4.51
N ILE A 122 2.87 -1.02 4.68
CA ILE A 122 2.59 -2.38 4.20
C ILE A 122 1.27 -2.90 4.77
N GLU A 123 1.07 -2.76 6.08
CA GLU A 123 -0.18 -3.16 6.73
C GLU A 123 -1.38 -2.41 6.13
N GLU A 124 -1.27 -1.09 5.93
CA GLU A 124 -2.35 -0.29 5.37
C GLU A 124 -2.69 -0.69 3.93
N VAL A 125 -1.69 -0.96 3.09
CA VAL A 125 -1.88 -1.48 1.73
C VAL A 125 -2.55 -2.85 1.75
N ILE A 126 -2.09 -3.76 2.61
CA ILE A 126 -2.73 -5.08 2.77
C ILE A 126 -4.17 -4.89 3.28
N ASN A 127 -4.46 -3.94 4.15
CA ASN A 127 -5.82 -3.78 4.67
C ASN A 127 -6.80 -3.19 3.65
N ASN A 128 -6.33 -2.46 2.63
CA ASN A 128 -7.18 -1.72 1.70
C ASN A 128 -7.09 -2.19 0.24
N THR A 129 -6.44 -3.32 -0.05
CA THR A 129 -6.28 -3.82 -1.43
C THR A 129 -6.52 -5.33 -1.53
N ASP A 130 -6.69 -5.85 -2.74
CA ASP A 130 -6.80 -7.31 -2.98
C ASP A 130 -5.44 -8.03 -2.88
N ASN A 131 -5.44 -9.37 -2.85
CA ASN A 131 -4.21 -10.16 -2.66
C ASN A 131 -3.18 -9.92 -3.80
N THR A 132 -3.64 -9.65 -5.02
CA THR A 132 -2.79 -9.40 -6.18
C THR A 132 -2.08 -8.05 -6.04
N THR A 133 -2.83 -7.00 -5.71
CA THR A 133 -2.28 -5.66 -5.51
C THR A 133 -1.29 -5.65 -4.33
N SER A 134 -1.64 -6.28 -3.21
CA SER A 134 -0.74 -6.40 -2.05
C SER A 134 0.58 -7.08 -2.42
N ARG A 135 0.56 -8.16 -3.24
CA ARG A 135 1.79 -8.81 -3.72
C ARG A 135 2.62 -7.90 -4.63
N CYS A 136 1.97 -7.20 -5.57
CA CYS A 136 2.67 -6.25 -6.45
C CYS A 136 3.37 -5.15 -5.65
N PHE A 137 2.69 -4.62 -4.62
CA PHE A 137 3.27 -3.62 -3.73
C PHE A 137 4.52 -4.15 -3.01
N LEU A 138 4.42 -5.32 -2.36
CA LEU A 138 5.55 -5.95 -1.67
C LEU A 138 6.74 -6.23 -2.61
N HIS A 139 6.46 -6.67 -3.84
CA HIS A 139 7.51 -6.89 -4.83
C HIS A 139 8.18 -5.58 -5.27
N ASN A 140 7.40 -4.51 -5.45
CA ASN A 140 7.95 -3.20 -5.78
C ASN A 140 8.86 -2.67 -4.66
N LEU A 141 8.50 -2.87 -3.38
CA LEU A 141 9.38 -2.49 -2.26
C LEU A 141 10.76 -3.15 -2.34
N LEU A 142 10.85 -4.39 -2.84
CA LEU A 142 12.13 -5.06 -3.06
C LEU A 142 12.87 -4.55 -4.31
N GLU A 143 12.17 -4.36 -5.42
CA GLU A 143 12.80 -3.89 -6.67
C GLU A 143 13.42 -2.50 -6.53
N HIS A 144 12.79 -1.63 -5.73
CA HIS A 144 13.27 -0.28 -5.45
C HIS A 144 14.17 -0.21 -4.20
N ASP A 145 14.57 -1.37 -3.65
CA ASP A 145 15.35 -1.50 -2.41
C ASP A 145 14.87 -0.60 -1.26
N ALA A 146 13.55 -0.44 -1.16
CA ALA A 146 12.92 0.59 -0.33
C ALA A 146 13.22 0.40 1.17
N PHE A 147 13.48 -0.84 1.60
CA PHE A 147 13.88 -1.16 2.97
C PHE A 147 15.25 -0.57 3.37
N SER A 148 16.12 -0.30 2.39
CA SER A 148 17.44 0.31 2.60
C SER A 148 17.38 1.85 2.58
N HIS A 149 16.25 2.42 2.20
CA HIS A 149 16.02 3.87 2.02
C HIS A 149 14.89 4.34 2.95
N PRO A 150 15.12 4.40 4.28
CA PRO A 150 14.11 4.85 5.24
C PRO A 150 13.60 6.27 4.96
N GLU A 151 14.41 7.12 4.33
CA GLU A 151 14.04 8.45 3.88
C GLU A 151 12.83 8.45 2.93
N TYR A 152 12.63 7.39 2.14
CA TYR A 152 11.47 7.22 1.25
C TYR A 152 10.17 6.91 2.00
N PHE A 153 10.22 6.80 3.33
CA PHE A 153 9.06 6.50 4.17
C PHE A 153 8.94 7.49 5.33
N GLU A 154 9.65 8.63 5.28
CA GLU A 154 9.42 9.74 6.20
C GLU A 154 7.97 10.23 6.10
N ASN A 155 7.44 10.25 4.88
CA ASN A 155 6.06 10.63 4.61
C ASN A 155 5.04 9.51 4.86
N ALA A 156 5.45 8.29 5.23
CA ALA A 156 4.55 7.13 5.28
C ALA A 156 3.30 7.34 6.16
N GLU A 157 3.41 8.06 7.28
CA GLU A 157 2.24 8.39 8.13
C GLU A 157 1.25 9.33 7.42
N LEU A 158 1.73 10.23 6.56
CA LEU A 158 0.88 11.10 5.73
C LEU A 158 0.29 10.34 4.53
N VAL A 159 0.97 9.28 4.07
CA VAL A 159 0.55 8.46 2.93
C VAL A 159 -0.50 7.42 3.33
N LYS A 160 -0.43 6.85 4.54
CA LYS A 160 -1.39 5.83 5.01
C LYS A 160 -2.86 6.21 4.78
N PRO A 161 -3.35 7.41 5.13
CA PRO A 161 -4.73 7.80 4.86
C PRO A 161 -5.11 7.77 3.37
N LEU A 162 -4.15 8.09 2.49
CA LEU A 162 -4.34 8.17 1.04
C LEU A 162 -4.42 6.80 0.37
N VAL A 163 -3.92 5.73 1.01
CA VAL A 163 -3.93 4.36 0.46
C VAL A 163 -5.33 3.95 0.03
N LYS A 164 -6.33 4.22 0.86
CA LYS A 164 -7.73 3.89 0.55
C LYS A 164 -8.29 4.70 -0.63
N THR A 165 -7.96 5.99 -0.70
CA THR A 165 -8.34 6.86 -1.81
C THR A 165 -7.72 6.34 -3.11
N PHE A 166 -6.40 6.11 -3.13
CA PHE A 166 -5.70 5.61 -4.31
C PHE A 166 -6.20 4.24 -4.75
N ALA A 167 -6.50 3.34 -3.81
CA ALA A 167 -7.08 2.05 -4.14
C ALA A 167 -8.46 2.21 -4.83
N LYS A 168 -9.32 3.10 -4.31
CA LYS A 168 -10.63 3.40 -4.91
C LYS A 168 -10.50 4.01 -6.31
N ASP A 169 -9.54 4.89 -6.52
CA ASP A 169 -9.41 5.61 -7.79
C ASP A 169 -8.75 4.77 -8.88
N THR A 170 -7.92 3.79 -8.52
CA THR A 170 -7.12 3.01 -9.48
C THR A 170 -7.57 1.56 -9.64
N LEU A 171 -8.08 0.92 -8.58
CA LEU A 171 -8.36 -0.53 -8.57
C LEU A 171 -9.83 -0.87 -8.81
N THR A 172 -10.61 0.08 -9.34
CA THR A 172 -12.03 -0.13 -9.65
C THR A 172 -12.25 -0.54 -11.10
N GLY A 173 -13.33 -1.29 -11.34
CA GLY A 173 -13.65 -1.84 -12.66
C GLY A 173 -13.17 -3.28 -12.87
N PHE A 174 -13.20 -3.72 -14.13
CA PHE A 174 -12.76 -5.08 -14.48
C PHE A 174 -11.24 -5.23 -14.34
N PRO A 175 -10.72 -6.38 -13.88
CA PRO A 175 -9.29 -6.61 -13.78
C PRO A 175 -8.58 -6.39 -15.12
N ASP A 176 -7.59 -5.48 -15.16
CA ASP A 176 -6.72 -5.31 -16.33
C ASP A 176 -5.69 -6.45 -16.37
N PRO A 177 -5.67 -7.31 -17.40
CA PRO A 177 -4.71 -8.40 -17.52
C PRO A 177 -3.25 -7.93 -17.61
N ASN A 178 -3.01 -6.65 -17.87
CA ASN A 178 -1.68 -6.03 -17.92
C ASN A 178 -1.27 -5.35 -16.61
N TYR A 179 -2.09 -5.40 -15.55
CA TYR A 179 -1.78 -4.83 -14.23
C TYR A 179 -1.56 -3.32 -14.23
N LYS A 180 -2.12 -2.60 -15.21
CA LYS A 180 -1.94 -1.13 -15.29
C LYS A 180 -2.50 -0.43 -14.05
N ASN A 181 -3.62 -0.92 -13.53
CA ASN A 181 -4.28 -0.39 -12.33
C ASN A 181 -3.41 -0.57 -11.08
N GLN A 182 -2.82 -1.76 -10.88
CA GLN A 182 -1.90 -2.02 -9.77
C GLN A 182 -0.60 -1.22 -9.91
N HIS A 183 -0.10 -1.08 -11.14
CA HIS A 183 1.07 -0.24 -11.41
C HIS A 183 0.80 1.23 -11.10
N MET A 184 -0.37 1.75 -11.50
CA MET A 184 -0.79 3.10 -11.19
C MET A 184 -0.96 3.31 -9.68
N PHE A 185 -1.62 2.38 -8.98
CA PHE A 185 -1.73 2.39 -7.52
C PHE A 185 -0.37 2.49 -6.84
N ASN A 186 0.57 1.61 -7.21
CA ASN A 186 1.91 1.60 -6.62
C ASN A 186 2.68 2.89 -6.94
N LYS A 187 2.55 3.43 -8.16
CA LYS A 187 3.14 4.71 -8.54
C LYS A 187 2.61 5.88 -7.72
N LEU A 188 1.30 5.92 -7.46
CA LEU A 188 0.73 6.96 -6.62
C LEU A 188 1.32 6.93 -5.22
N ILE A 189 1.47 5.75 -4.62
CA ILE A 189 2.13 5.58 -3.32
C ILE A 189 3.59 6.04 -3.38
N GLU A 190 4.33 5.65 -4.42
CA GLU A 190 5.73 6.07 -4.63
C GLU A 190 5.85 7.59 -4.70
N TYR A 191 5.04 8.27 -5.52
CA TYR A 191 5.10 9.71 -5.73
C TYR A 191 4.92 10.53 -4.45
N VAL A 192 4.15 10.04 -3.47
CA VAL A 192 3.93 10.73 -2.19
C VAL A 192 4.85 10.24 -1.07
N SER A 193 5.61 9.17 -1.31
CA SER A 193 6.50 8.56 -0.31
C SER A 193 7.93 9.11 -0.44
N VAL A 194 8.36 9.49 -1.64
CA VAL A 194 9.72 10.01 -1.89
C VAL A 194 10.03 11.33 -1.15
N PRO A 195 11.31 11.62 -0.82
CA PRO A 195 11.72 12.80 -0.07
C PRO A 195 11.41 14.13 -0.78
N GLU A 196 11.33 14.12 -2.10
CA GLU A 196 10.98 15.29 -2.91
C GLU A 196 9.51 15.70 -2.77
N ALA A 197 8.65 14.84 -2.21
CA ALA A 197 7.25 15.14 -2.01
C ALA A 197 7.05 16.07 -0.80
N ASP A 198 6.45 17.24 -1.03
CA ASP A 198 6.14 18.24 -0.01
C ASP A 198 5.07 17.71 0.99
N PRO A 199 5.41 17.54 2.28
CA PRO A 199 4.49 17.04 3.30
C PRO A 199 3.20 17.85 3.44
N GLU A 200 3.25 19.18 3.27
CA GLU A 200 2.06 20.03 3.38
C GLU A 200 1.12 19.84 2.18
N LYS A 201 1.66 19.53 1.00
CA LYS A 201 0.85 19.19 -0.19
C LYS A 201 0.23 17.81 -0.08
N ILE A 202 0.96 16.83 0.47
CA ILE A 202 0.42 15.48 0.73
C ILE A 202 -0.81 15.58 1.65
N LYS A 203 -0.73 16.39 2.72
CA LYS A 203 -1.83 16.59 3.69
C LYS A 203 -3.14 17.08 3.06
N ILE A 204 -3.07 17.85 1.98
CA ILE A 204 -4.25 18.41 1.31
C ILE A 204 -4.66 17.63 0.05
N LEU A 205 -3.95 16.56 -0.32
CA LEU A 205 -4.14 15.87 -1.59
C LEU A 205 -5.56 15.29 -1.76
N ASP A 206 -6.12 14.69 -0.69
CA ASP A 206 -7.51 14.19 -0.71
C ASP A 206 -8.50 15.33 -1.00
N LYS A 207 -8.36 16.46 -0.30
CA LYS A 207 -9.19 17.65 -0.50
C LYS A 207 -9.08 18.19 -1.93
N VAL A 208 -7.87 18.25 -2.47
CA VAL A 208 -7.62 18.70 -3.85
C VAL A 208 -8.29 17.76 -4.85
N THR A 209 -8.11 16.45 -4.67
CA THR A 209 -8.68 15.43 -5.56
C THR A 209 -10.20 15.43 -5.53
N GLU A 210 -10.80 15.62 -4.35
CA GLU A 210 -12.25 15.77 -4.19
C GLU A 210 -12.78 17.02 -4.91
N GLN A 211 -12.13 18.18 -4.76
CA GLN A 211 -12.55 19.40 -5.45
C GLN A 211 -12.43 19.28 -6.96
N ILE A 212 -11.35 18.65 -7.46
CA ILE A 212 -11.16 18.41 -8.90
C ILE A 212 -12.25 17.49 -9.45
N SER A 213 -12.62 16.45 -8.70
CA SER A 213 -13.68 15.51 -9.09
C SER A 213 -15.06 16.16 -9.17
N ALA A 214 -15.26 17.31 -8.51
CA ALA A 214 -16.48 18.12 -8.57
C ALA A 214 -16.48 19.16 -9.70
N LEU A 215 -15.40 19.27 -10.49
CA LEU A 215 -15.31 20.18 -11.63
C LEU A 215 -16.05 19.61 -12.85
N PRO A 216 -16.42 20.45 -13.84
CA PRO A 216 -17.02 19.99 -15.09
C PRO A 216 -16.16 18.94 -15.81
N SER A 217 -16.79 18.02 -16.54
CA SER A 217 -16.18 16.84 -17.16
C SER A 217 -15.03 17.10 -18.15
N GLU A 218 -14.82 18.36 -18.57
CA GLU A 218 -13.74 18.80 -19.45
C GLU A 218 -12.49 19.24 -18.67
N THR A 219 -12.23 18.59 -17.53
CA THR A 219 -11.09 18.87 -16.66
C THR A 219 -10.05 17.76 -16.78
N LYS A 220 -8.79 18.13 -17.01
CA LYS A 220 -7.67 17.19 -16.83
C LYS A 220 -7.50 16.91 -15.34
N GLY A 221 -7.48 15.62 -14.98
CA GLY A 221 -7.27 15.18 -13.59
C GLY A 221 -5.91 15.59 -13.02
N ILE A 222 -5.68 15.22 -11.77
CA ILE A 222 -4.44 15.52 -11.06
C ILE A 222 -3.31 14.57 -11.46
N ASP A 223 -2.20 15.12 -11.95
CA ASP A 223 -0.91 14.45 -11.88
C ASP A 223 -0.35 14.65 -10.46
N VAL A 224 -0.37 13.58 -9.67
CA VAL A 224 0.03 13.61 -8.26
C VAL A 224 1.51 13.95 -8.10
N ALA A 225 2.37 13.46 -9.00
CA ALA A 225 3.80 13.75 -8.94
C ALA A 225 4.05 15.25 -9.15
N ASP A 226 3.47 15.81 -10.22
CA ASP A 226 3.57 17.24 -10.51
C ASP A 226 3.05 18.09 -9.35
N PHE A 227 1.98 17.64 -8.66
CA PHE A 227 1.39 18.37 -7.56
C PHE A 227 2.22 18.34 -6.26
N VAL A 228 2.79 17.19 -5.87
CA VAL A 228 3.50 17.09 -4.58
C VAL A 228 4.99 17.38 -4.69
N GLN A 229 5.61 17.27 -5.87
CA GLN A 229 7.07 17.34 -6.06
C GLN A 229 7.56 18.65 -6.69
N ASN A 230 6.76 19.72 -6.65
CA ASN A 230 7.15 21.06 -7.12
C ASN A 230 7.50 22.01 -5.97
N ASP A 231 8.08 23.16 -6.30
CA ASP A 231 8.56 24.19 -5.37
C ASP A 231 7.52 25.28 -5.03
N ILE A 232 6.29 25.18 -5.54
CA ILE A 232 5.26 26.20 -5.32
C ILE A 232 4.81 26.17 -3.85
N PRO A 233 4.80 27.31 -3.13
CA PRO A 233 4.38 27.34 -1.72
C PRO A 233 2.92 26.89 -1.54
N ILE A 234 2.66 26.14 -0.48
CA ILE A 234 1.30 25.65 -0.14
C ILE A 234 0.28 26.80 -0.03
N SER A 235 0.69 27.97 0.47
CA SER A 235 -0.18 29.14 0.57
C SER A 235 -0.73 29.59 -0.80
N LYS A 236 0.10 29.55 -1.84
CA LYS A 236 -0.33 29.89 -3.22
C LYS A 236 -1.29 28.82 -3.77
N VAL A 237 -1.02 27.55 -3.48
CA VAL A 237 -1.92 26.44 -3.84
C VAL A 237 -3.29 26.63 -3.17
N GLU A 238 -3.31 26.94 -1.88
CA GLU A 238 -4.54 27.19 -1.13
C GLU A 238 -5.32 28.42 -1.62
N ASP A 239 -4.62 29.49 -2.00
CA ASP A 239 -5.25 30.66 -2.60
C ASP A 239 -5.88 30.33 -3.97
N ASN A 240 -5.18 29.58 -4.81
CA ASN A 240 -5.72 29.14 -6.09
C ASN A 240 -6.90 28.17 -5.92
N LEU A 241 -6.88 27.28 -4.92
CA LEU A 241 -8.00 26.37 -4.64
C LEU A 241 -9.31 27.13 -4.39
N LYS A 242 -9.26 28.30 -3.74
CA LYS A 242 -10.46 29.12 -3.44
C LYS A 242 -11.20 29.59 -4.70
N THR A 243 -10.47 29.84 -5.78
CA THR A 243 -11.02 30.40 -7.04
C THR A 243 -11.13 29.35 -8.17
N MET A 244 -10.76 28.10 -7.90
CA MET A 244 -10.69 27.03 -8.90
C MET A 244 -12.05 26.71 -9.52
N HIS A 245 -13.12 26.60 -8.72
CA HIS A 245 -14.46 26.31 -9.22
C HIS A 245 -14.97 27.39 -10.18
N GLU A 246 -14.88 28.66 -9.79
CA GLU A 246 -15.29 29.80 -10.62
C GLU A 246 -14.50 29.86 -11.93
N THR A 247 -13.18 29.66 -11.85
CA THR A 247 -12.31 29.68 -13.04
C THR A 247 -12.61 28.51 -13.98
N SER A 248 -12.84 27.30 -13.44
CA SER A 248 -13.19 26.13 -14.25
C SER A 248 -14.51 26.32 -15.00
N ALA A 249 -15.51 26.97 -14.38
CA ALA A 249 -16.79 27.27 -15.00
C ALA A 249 -16.65 28.27 -16.16
N MET A 250 -15.77 29.28 -16.01
CA MET A 250 -15.43 30.20 -17.09
C MET A 250 -14.74 29.50 -18.28
N PHE A 251 -13.86 28.52 -18.02
CA PHE A 251 -13.20 27.75 -19.07
C PHE A 251 -14.18 26.87 -19.84
N ALA A 252 -15.05 26.15 -19.11
CA ALA A 252 -16.11 25.33 -19.70
C ALA A 252 -17.07 26.17 -20.56
N GLY A 253 -17.49 27.35 -20.07
CA GLY A 253 -18.34 28.28 -20.84
C GLY A 253 -17.71 28.80 -22.14
N ASN A 254 -16.38 28.73 -22.25
CA ASN A 254 -15.60 29.13 -23.43
C ASN A 254 -15.14 27.93 -24.29
N GLY A 255 -15.58 26.71 -23.99
CA GLY A 255 -15.18 25.49 -24.71
C GLY A 255 -13.69 25.14 -24.57
N LYS A 256 -13.04 25.59 -23.48
CA LYS A 256 -11.63 25.31 -23.19
C LYS A 256 -11.51 24.24 -22.10
N VAL A 257 -10.51 23.36 -22.26
CA VAL A 257 -10.14 22.35 -21.25
C VAL A 257 -9.46 23.04 -20.06
N PHE A 258 -9.96 22.77 -18.85
CA PHE A 258 -9.35 23.24 -17.62
C PHE A 258 -8.30 22.23 -17.12
N ASP A 259 -7.08 22.70 -16.87
CA ASP A 259 -6.00 21.89 -16.30
C ASP A 259 -5.82 22.28 -14.83
N ALA A 260 -6.37 21.45 -13.95
CA ALA A 260 -6.44 21.78 -12.53
C ALA A 260 -5.05 21.87 -11.89
N VAL A 261 -4.12 20.98 -12.22
CA VAL A 261 -2.76 21.02 -11.66
C VAL A 261 -2.04 22.28 -12.11
N LYS A 262 -2.06 22.58 -13.41
CA LYS A 262 -1.42 23.82 -13.89
C LYS A 262 -2.02 25.07 -13.27
N TYR A 263 -3.33 25.09 -13.07
CA TYR A 263 -3.99 26.20 -12.39
C TYR A 263 -3.51 26.33 -10.94
N LEU A 264 -3.48 25.23 -10.19
CA LEU A 264 -3.04 25.24 -8.79
C LEU A 264 -1.59 25.66 -8.62
N LEU A 265 -0.70 25.25 -9.54
CA LEU A 265 0.74 25.55 -9.44
C LEU A 265 1.09 26.95 -9.99
N ASN A 266 0.52 27.33 -11.13
CA ASN A 266 0.96 28.52 -11.87
C ASN A 266 -0.07 29.65 -11.90
N ASN A 267 -1.32 29.43 -11.49
CA ASN A 267 -2.44 30.34 -11.78
C ASN A 267 -2.49 30.70 -13.30
N SER A 268 -2.08 29.77 -14.15
CA SER A 268 -1.75 30.04 -15.56
C SER A 268 -2.96 30.18 -16.48
N ASN A 269 -4.14 30.48 -15.93
CA ASN A 269 -5.38 30.64 -16.68
C ASN A 269 -5.97 32.06 -16.58
N LEU A 270 -5.21 33.01 -16.04
CA LEU A 270 -5.51 34.45 -16.10
C LEU A 270 -4.81 35.19 -17.26
N TYR A 271 -4.13 34.47 -18.17
CA TYR A 271 -3.57 35.00 -19.42
C TYR A 271 -3.94 34.12 -20.61
#